data_AF-A0A7V9ZSW5-F1
#
_entry.id   AF-A0A7V9ZSW5-F1
#
_cell.length_a   1.000
_cell.length_b   1.000
_cell.length_c   1.000
_cell.angle_alpha   90.00
_cell.angle_beta   90.00
_cell.angle_gamma   90.00
#
_symmetry.space_group_name_H-M   'P 1'
#
loop_
_entity.id
_entity.type
_entity.pdbx_description
1 polymer ?
#
loop_
_entity_poly.entity_id
_entity_poly.type
_entity_poly.pdbx_seq_one_letter_code
_entity_poly.pdbx_strand_id
1 'polypeptide(L)'
;TRQASRIEDTPAYGSLILKRGELTARLEKLKAQYREKHPEVVDTKTQIEKVNEELEALAKNTDKRVKEANQSSLRKADLQKQNLEIERQKAESQMAQIDGQMQYKNTELQQTAGQIVVLESKINQIPNVKVALEGINNQYLSAKTTYDDLLKKTNDASLQGDRESNAQGETIKVIDAANLPSSPVAPKRAMLTLLGAGIGLVIGLFLAAVIELPRIFRIQNIEDAKHYTGLPVLASVPPLLSHDEKAWQKRVRWLKVMAGVAFAIGIIPLIAMALQATRIFERMVS
;
A
#
# COMPACT_ATOMS: atom_id res chain seq x y z
N THR A 1 65.17 -57.15 25.22
CA THR A 1 64.56 -58.46 25.50
C THR A 1 65.67 -59.44 25.77
N ARG A 2 65.86 -59.85 27.03
CA ARG A 2 66.83 -60.91 27.36
C ARG A 2 66.30 -62.20 26.75
N GLN A 3 66.90 -62.67 25.66
CA GLN A 3 66.60 -64.00 25.13
C GLN A 3 66.84 -64.99 26.26
N ALA A 4 65.83 -65.82 26.53
CA ALA A 4 65.92 -66.90 27.48
C ALA A 4 67.09 -67.81 27.04
N SER A 5 68.17 -67.81 27.81
CA SER A 5 69.36 -68.64 27.54
C SER A 5 68.91 -70.09 27.42
N ARG A 6 69.23 -70.74 26.29
CA ARG A 6 68.94 -72.17 26.12
C ARG A 6 69.80 -72.95 27.12
N ILE A 7 69.34 -74.12 27.54
CA ILE A 7 70.04 -74.96 28.54
C ILE A 7 71.49 -75.24 28.10
N GLU A 8 71.68 -75.41 26.78
CA GLU A 8 72.95 -75.65 26.09
C GLU A 8 73.97 -74.50 26.26
N ASP A 9 73.51 -73.27 26.48
CA ASP A 9 74.36 -72.08 26.62
C ASP A 9 74.85 -71.86 28.07
N THR A 10 74.43 -72.73 29.00
CA THR A 10 74.79 -72.59 30.42
C THR A 10 76.16 -73.25 30.67
N PRO A 11 77.17 -72.53 31.21
CA PRO A 11 78.51 -73.09 31.46
C PRO A 11 78.50 -74.38 32.30
N ALA A 12 77.54 -74.48 33.22
CA ALA A 12 77.31 -75.67 34.04
C ALA A 12 76.87 -76.90 33.21
N TYR A 13 75.99 -76.73 32.21
CA TYR A 13 75.55 -77.82 31.33
C TYR A 13 76.72 -78.36 30.48
N GLY A 14 77.53 -77.46 29.91
CA GLY A 14 78.73 -77.84 29.16
C GLY A 14 79.72 -78.67 29.98
N SER A 15 79.97 -78.27 31.24
CA SER A 15 80.85 -79.01 32.14
C SER A 15 80.33 -80.41 32.50
N LEU A 16 79.02 -80.59 32.64
CA LEU A 16 78.38 -81.87 32.96
C LEU A 16 78.37 -82.82 31.75
N ILE A 17 78.16 -82.29 30.54
CA ILE A 17 78.25 -83.07 29.30
C ILE A 17 79.67 -83.57 29.06
N LEU A 18 80.68 -82.72 29.29
CA LEU A 18 82.09 -83.09 29.19
C LEU A 18 82.44 -84.18 30.22
N LYS A 19 82.04 -84.00 31.48
CA LYS A 19 82.22 -84.98 32.56
C LYS A 19 81.54 -86.31 32.25
N ARG A 20 80.33 -86.30 31.68
CA ARG A 20 79.65 -87.51 31.20
C ARG A 20 80.46 -88.20 30.10
N GLY A 21 80.96 -87.43 29.13
CA GLY A 21 81.81 -87.92 28.04
C GLY A 21 83.06 -88.64 28.56
N GLU A 22 83.77 -88.02 29.51
CA GLU A 22 84.95 -88.60 30.16
C GLU A 22 84.61 -89.90 30.92
N LEU A 23 83.53 -89.90 31.71
CA LEU A 23 83.08 -91.09 32.44
C LEU A 23 82.63 -92.21 31.50
N THR A 24 81.96 -91.89 30.39
CA THR A 24 81.59 -92.89 29.37
C THR A 24 82.82 -93.49 28.67
N ALA A 25 83.82 -92.68 28.33
CA ALA A 25 85.07 -93.17 27.78
C ALA A 25 85.85 -94.04 28.79
N ARG A 26 85.82 -93.67 30.08
CA ARG A 26 86.41 -94.47 31.17
C ARG A 26 85.68 -95.81 31.33
N LEU A 27 84.35 -95.82 31.23
CA LEU A 27 83.53 -97.03 31.30
C LEU A 27 83.84 -97.98 30.13
N GLU A 28 83.98 -97.48 28.91
CA GLU A 28 84.34 -98.30 27.73
C GLU A 28 85.74 -98.92 27.89
N LYS A 29 86.71 -98.16 28.43
CA LYS A 29 88.05 -98.67 28.72
C LYS A 29 88.05 -99.76 29.81
N LEU A 30 87.24 -99.58 30.86
CA LEU A 30 87.06 -100.55 31.93
C LEU A 30 86.35 -101.83 31.44
N LYS A 31 85.36 -101.71 30.55
CA LYS A 31 84.67 -102.86 29.92
C LYS A 31 85.58 -103.72 29.05
N ALA A 32 86.60 -103.12 28.42
CA ALA A 32 87.56 -103.87 27.62
C ALA A 32 88.49 -104.77 28.45
N GLN A 33 88.64 -104.49 29.76
CA GLN A 33 89.56 -105.20 30.65
C GLN A 33 88.86 -105.99 31.76
N TYR A 34 87.64 -105.59 32.15
CA TYR A 34 86.90 -106.16 33.26
C TYR A 34 85.51 -106.62 32.82
N ARG A 35 85.01 -107.70 33.44
CA ARG A 35 83.61 -108.13 33.27
C ARG A 35 82.65 -107.12 33.91
N GLU A 36 81.41 -107.10 33.43
CA GLU A 36 80.37 -106.14 33.83
C GLU A 36 80.07 -106.08 35.34
N LYS A 37 80.46 -107.09 36.12
CA LYS A 37 80.27 -107.16 37.58
C LYS A 37 81.46 -106.66 38.42
N HIS A 38 82.51 -106.11 37.79
CA HIS A 38 83.66 -105.58 38.53
C HIS A 38 83.28 -104.28 39.28
N PRO A 39 83.73 -104.09 40.55
CA PRO A 39 83.33 -102.93 41.36
C PRO A 39 83.54 -101.56 40.68
N GLU A 40 84.64 -101.40 39.93
CA GLU A 40 84.95 -100.14 39.24
C GLU A 40 84.01 -99.83 38.05
N VAL A 41 83.46 -100.86 37.40
CA VAL A 41 82.49 -100.69 36.30
C VAL A 41 81.14 -100.23 36.86
N VAL A 42 80.74 -100.78 38.01
CA VAL A 42 79.49 -100.40 38.69
C VAL A 42 79.59 -98.98 39.24
N ASP A 43 80.72 -98.61 39.85
CA ASP A 43 80.93 -97.25 40.37
C ASP A 43 80.99 -96.19 39.25
N THR A 44 81.65 -96.49 38.14
CA THR A 44 81.67 -95.58 36.97
C THR A 44 80.26 -95.44 36.37
N LYS A 45 79.47 -96.52 36.36
CA LYS A 45 78.08 -96.48 35.87
C LYS A 45 77.17 -95.64 36.79
N THR A 46 77.27 -95.79 38.10
CA THR A 46 76.50 -94.95 39.04
C THR A 46 76.93 -93.48 39.00
N GLN A 47 78.20 -93.20 38.73
CA GLN A 47 78.66 -91.83 38.49
C GLN A 47 78.05 -91.22 37.21
N ILE A 48 77.92 -92.00 36.13
CA ILE A 48 77.22 -91.57 34.91
C ILE A 48 75.73 -91.32 35.18
N GLU A 49 75.08 -92.19 35.95
CA GLU A 49 73.67 -92.03 36.35
C GLU A 49 73.47 -90.74 37.16
N LYS A 50 74.33 -90.46 38.15
CA LYS A 50 74.29 -89.19 38.91
C LYS A 50 74.48 -87.96 38.01
N VAL A 51 75.41 -88.00 37.07
CA VAL A 51 75.63 -86.89 36.13
C VAL A 51 74.43 -86.72 35.19
N ASN A 52 73.77 -87.81 34.78
CA ASN A 52 72.53 -87.74 34.00
C ASN A 52 71.37 -87.16 34.81
N GLU A 53 71.23 -87.53 36.09
CA GLU A 53 70.23 -86.95 37.00
C GLU A 53 70.47 -85.44 37.19
N GLU A 54 71.72 -85.01 37.36
CA GLU A 54 72.09 -83.58 37.44
C GLU A 54 71.74 -82.83 36.14
N LEU A 55 72.00 -83.43 34.97
CA LEU A 55 71.63 -82.87 33.66
C LEU A 55 70.10 -82.73 33.51
N GLU A 56 69.32 -83.74 33.93
CA GLU A 56 67.86 -83.69 33.90
C GLU A 56 67.27 -82.67 34.88
N ALA A 57 67.84 -82.58 36.09
CA ALA A 57 67.43 -81.58 37.07
C ALA A 57 67.69 -80.15 36.57
N LEU A 58 68.84 -79.93 35.91
CA LEU A 58 69.18 -78.65 35.30
C LEU A 58 68.22 -78.30 34.15
N ALA A 59 67.86 -79.28 33.32
CA ALA A 59 66.89 -79.11 32.23
C ALA A 59 65.50 -78.74 32.76
N LYS A 60 64.98 -79.48 33.75
CA LYS A 60 63.67 -79.21 34.38
C LYS A 60 63.61 -77.84 35.06
N ASN A 61 64.68 -77.42 35.74
CA ASN A 61 64.73 -76.11 36.39
C ASN A 61 64.82 -74.96 35.37
N THR A 62 65.53 -75.16 34.27
CA THR A 62 65.62 -74.16 33.20
C THR A 62 64.29 -74.04 32.46
N ASP A 63 63.63 -75.14 32.11
CA ASP A 63 62.31 -75.11 31.48
C ASP A 63 61.25 -74.40 32.33
N LYS A 64 61.27 -74.60 33.66
CA LYS A 64 60.40 -73.86 34.59
C LYS A 64 60.67 -72.35 34.55
N ARG A 65 61.94 -71.94 34.63
CA ARG A 65 62.35 -70.53 34.58
C ARG A 65 62.00 -69.87 33.24
N VAL A 66 62.16 -70.58 32.12
CA VAL A 66 61.81 -70.07 30.78
C VAL A 66 60.30 -69.90 30.64
N LYS A 67 59.50 -70.85 31.14
CA LYS A 67 58.04 -70.76 31.15
C LYS A 67 57.53 -69.58 32.00
N GLU A 68 58.10 -69.38 33.19
CA GLU A 68 57.77 -68.24 34.06
C GLU A 68 58.20 -66.89 33.47
N ALA A 69 59.37 -66.82 32.82
CA ALA A 69 59.85 -65.63 32.13
C ALA A 69 58.99 -65.26 30.90
N ASN A 70 58.52 -66.26 30.15
CA ASN A 70 57.61 -66.03 29.03
C ASN A 70 56.21 -65.60 29.50
N GLN A 71 55.66 -66.24 30.54
CA GLN A 71 54.36 -65.84 31.09
C GLN A 71 54.38 -64.42 31.67
N SER A 72 55.45 -64.02 32.35
CA SER A 72 55.61 -62.65 32.87
C SER A 72 55.77 -61.62 31.74
N SER A 73 56.47 -61.96 30.67
CA SER A 73 56.62 -61.11 29.48
C SER A 73 55.29 -60.91 28.73
N LEU A 74 54.49 -61.97 28.57
CA LEU A 74 53.16 -61.92 27.95
C LEU A 74 52.20 -61.06 28.79
N ARG A 75 52.13 -61.28 30.11
CA ARG A 75 51.31 -60.44 31.01
C ARG A 75 51.71 -58.97 30.94
N LYS A 76 53.02 -58.67 30.85
CA LYS A 76 53.49 -57.29 30.71
C LYS A 76 53.07 -56.66 29.38
N ALA A 77 53.09 -57.42 28.28
CA ALA A 77 52.61 -56.97 26.98
C ALA A 77 51.09 -56.74 26.96
N ASP A 78 50.31 -57.62 27.60
CA ASP A 78 48.86 -57.48 27.70
C ASP A 78 48.46 -56.28 28.57
N LEU A 79 49.14 -56.05 29.70
CA LEU A 79 48.94 -54.86 30.53
C LEU A 79 49.29 -53.57 29.77
N GLN A 80 50.33 -53.59 28.93
CA GLN A 80 50.70 -52.43 28.12
C GLN A 80 49.65 -52.13 27.03
N LYS A 81 49.09 -53.17 26.39
CA LYS A 81 47.98 -53.02 25.44
C LYS A 81 46.72 -52.48 26.14
N GLN A 82 46.40 -53.00 27.32
CA GLN A 82 45.25 -52.54 28.09
C GLN A 82 45.39 -51.06 28.48
N ASN A 83 46.59 -50.63 28.91
CA ASN A 83 46.85 -49.23 29.23
C ASN A 83 46.71 -48.31 28.01
N LEU A 84 47.20 -48.75 26.84
CA LEU A 84 47.03 -48.00 25.58
C LEU A 84 45.56 -47.91 25.16
N GLU A 85 44.77 -48.96 25.36
CA GLU A 85 43.34 -48.95 25.05
C GLU A 85 42.58 -47.98 25.98
N ILE A 86 42.91 -47.96 27.28
CA ILE A 86 42.35 -47.01 28.25
C ILE A 86 42.72 -45.57 27.87
N GLU A 87 43.96 -45.33 27.46
CA GLU A 87 44.41 -44.01 27.03
C GLU A 87 43.69 -43.56 25.74
N ARG A 88 43.49 -44.48 24.79
CA ARG A 88 42.71 -44.22 23.56
C ARG A 88 41.26 -43.89 23.88
N GLN A 89 40.61 -44.67 24.76
CA GLN A 89 39.24 -44.43 25.19
C GLN A 89 39.09 -43.08 25.91
N LYS A 90 40.08 -42.72 26.74
CA LYS A 90 40.11 -41.40 27.40
C LYS A 90 40.26 -40.26 26.39
N ALA A 91 41.13 -40.42 25.39
CA ALA A 91 41.30 -39.44 24.32
C ALA A 91 40.02 -39.30 23.47
N GLU A 92 39.38 -40.41 23.09
CA GLU A 92 38.10 -40.42 22.38
C GLU A 92 37.00 -39.70 23.19
N SER A 93 36.93 -39.95 24.50
CA SER A 93 35.98 -39.26 25.39
C SER A 93 36.23 -37.76 25.44
N GLN A 94 37.51 -37.33 25.53
CA GLN A 94 37.87 -35.91 25.51
C GLN A 94 37.53 -35.25 24.17
N MET A 95 37.78 -35.93 23.05
CA MET A 95 37.39 -35.44 21.73
C MET A 95 35.87 -35.28 21.61
N ALA A 96 35.09 -36.27 22.06
CA ALA A 96 33.63 -36.18 22.05
C ALA A 96 33.11 -35.01 22.91
N GLN A 97 33.75 -34.73 24.06
CA GLN A 97 33.42 -33.57 24.88
C GLN A 97 33.72 -32.25 24.17
N ILE A 98 34.89 -32.15 23.53
CA ILE A 98 35.29 -30.95 22.77
C ILE A 98 34.36 -30.74 21.57
N ASP A 99 34.01 -31.80 20.83
CA ASP A 99 33.08 -31.72 19.71
C ASP A 99 31.70 -31.25 20.17
N GLY A 100 31.21 -31.75 21.31
CA GLY A 100 29.98 -31.27 21.92
C GLY A 100 30.03 -29.78 22.29
N GLN A 101 31.14 -29.31 22.87
CA GLN A 101 31.36 -27.88 23.16
C GLN A 101 31.42 -27.02 21.90
N MET A 102 32.10 -27.51 20.85
CA MET A 102 32.20 -26.84 19.55
C MET A 102 30.84 -26.68 18.90
N GLN A 103 30.01 -27.74 18.90
CA GLN A 103 28.64 -27.68 18.36
C GLN A 103 27.76 -26.70 19.14
N TYR A 104 27.85 -26.72 20.47
CA TYR A 104 27.14 -25.77 21.33
C TYR A 104 27.56 -24.32 21.00
N LYS A 105 28.87 -24.06 20.94
CA LYS A 105 29.40 -22.73 20.63
C LYS A 105 29.04 -22.26 19.22
N ASN A 106 29.01 -23.16 18.23
CA ASN A 106 28.55 -22.82 16.88
C ASN A 106 27.07 -22.45 16.87
N THR A 107 26.24 -23.18 17.61
CA THR A 107 24.81 -22.87 17.73
C THR A 107 24.60 -21.52 18.42
N GLU A 108 25.36 -21.25 19.49
CA GLU A 108 25.35 -19.97 20.20
C GLU A 108 25.77 -18.83 19.26
N LEU A 109 26.85 -18.99 18.48
CA LEU A 109 27.28 -18.02 17.48
C LEU A 109 26.21 -17.73 16.43
N GLN A 110 25.54 -18.77 15.91
CA GLN A 110 24.46 -18.59 14.94
C GLN A 110 23.26 -17.84 15.56
N GLN A 111 22.90 -18.16 16.80
CA GLN A 111 21.84 -17.45 17.52
C GLN A 111 22.20 -15.98 17.76
N THR A 112 23.41 -15.70 18.23
CA THR A 112 23.90 -14.33 18.45
C THR A 112 23.97 -13.55 17.14
N ALA A 113 24.47 -14.16 16.06
CA ALA A 113 24.49 -13.53 14.74
C ALA A 113 23.07 -13.19 14.26
N GLY A 114 22.11 -14.09 14.46
CA GLY A 114 20.70 -13.82 14.16
C GLY A 114 20.12 -12.66 14.98
N GLN A 115 20.45 -12.59 16.28
CA GLN A 115 20.05 -11.47 17.15
C GLN A 115 20.64 -10.14 16.69
N ILE A 116 21.92 -10.12 16.28
CA ILE A 116 22.58 -8.92 15.75
C ILE A 116 21.85 -8.40 14.51
N VAL A 117 21.54 -9.28 13.55
CA VAL A 117 20.81 -8.88 12.32
C VAL A 117 19.46 -8.26 12.65
N VAL A 118 18.71 -8.82 13.62
CA VAL A 118 17.42 -8.27 14.05
C VAL A 118 17.59 -6.92 14.78
N LEU A 119 18.63 -6.76 15.60
CA LEU A 119 18.91 -5.48 16.26
C LEU A 119 19.33 -4.41 15.26
N GLU A 120 20.20 -4.73 14.30
CA GLU A 120 20.60 -3.82 13.23
C GLU A 120 19.40 -3.39 12.39
N SER A 121 18.49 -4.30 12.04
CA SER A 121 17.27 -3.94 11.31
C SER A 121 16.39 -2.98 12.12
N LYS A 122 16.28 -3.18 13.44
CA LYS A 122 15.53 -2.28 14.33
C LYS A 122 16.22 -0.91 14.43
N ILE A 123 17.54 -0.88 14.61
CA ILE A 123 18.33 0.37 14.67
C ILE A 123 18.13 1.17 13.38
N ASN A 124 18.16 0.52 12.22
CA ASN A 124 17.95 1.18 10.93
C ASN A 124 16.51 1.69 10.72
N GLN A 125 15.52 1.14 11.44
CA GLN A 125 14.13 1.60 11.39
C GLN A 125 13.85 2.79 12.32
N ILE A 126 14.61 2.96 13.42
CA ILE A 126 14.42 4.05 14.39
C ILE A 126 14.48 5.44 13.74
N PRO A 127 15.45 5.77 12.88
CA PRO A 127 15.49 7.06 12.18
C PRO A 127 14.21 7.32 11.38
N ASN A 128 13.69 6.32 10.69
CA ASN A 128 12.48 6.46 9.86
C ASN A 128 11.24 6.75 10.72
N VAL A 129 11.13 6.11 11.89
CA VAL A 129 10.04 6.38 12.84
C VAL A 129 10.14 7.80 13.40
N LYS A 130 11.34 8.26 13.75
CA LYS A 130 11.55 9.63 14.25
C LYS A 130 11.23 10.68 13.18
N VAL A 131 11.70 10.48 11.96
CA VAL A 131 11.40 11.37 10.81
C VAL A 131 9.91 11.37 10.49
N ALA A 132 9.25 10.22 10.53
CA ALA A 132 7.80 10.13 10.32
C ALA A 132 7.02 10.88 11.41
N LEU A 133 7.39 10.71 12.69
CA LEU A 133 6.79 11.45 13.80
C LEU A 133 7.00 12.97 13.68
N GLU A 134 8.21 13.38 13.30
CA GLU A 134 8.53 14.80 13.08
C GLU A 134 7.72 15.37 11.90
N GLY A 135 7.57 14.60 10.82
CA GLY A 135 6.71 14.94 9.69
C GLY A 135 5.24 15.12 10.09
N ILE A 136 4.68 14.16 10.85
CA ILE A 136 3.31 14.25 11.38
C ILE A 136 3.15 15.45 12.30
N ASN A 137 4.13 15.70 13.18
CA ASN A 137 4.10 16.84 14.09
C ASN A 137 4.13 18.18 13.34
N ASN A 138 4.97 18.30 12.31
CA ASN A 138 5.03 19.50 11.47
C ASN A 138 3.72 19.73 10.70
N GLN A 139 3.13 18.67 10.15
CA GLN A 139 1.82 18.75 9.50
C GLN A 139 0.72 19.16 10.48
N TYR A 140 0.72 18.60 11.69
CA TYR A 140 -0.21 18.98 12.75
C TYR A 140 -0.07 20.46 13.13
N LEU A 141 1.16 20.94 13.35
CA LEU A 141 1.43 22.34 13.69
C LEU A 141 1.00 23.29 12.56
N SER A 142 1.26 22.93 11.30
CA SER A 142 0.81 23.71 10.14
C SER A 142 -0.71 23.76 10.04
N ALA A 143 -1.39 22.62 10.22
CA ALA A 143 -2.84 22.53 10.20
C ALA A 143 -3.46 23.34 11.35
N LYS A 144 -2.89 23.24 12.55
CA LYS A 144 -3.31 24.02 13.72
C LYS A 144 -3.14 25.53 13.47
N THR A 145 -2.00 25.97 12.95
CA THR A 145 -1.75 27.39 12.64
C THR A 145 -2.76 27.92 11.61
N THR A 146 -3.07 27.12 10.59
CA THR A 146 -4.06 27.47 9.57
C THR A 146 -5.47 27.57 10.17
N TYR A 147 -5.82 26.62 11.04
CA TYR A 147 -7.09 26.65 11.78
C TYR A 147 -7.20 27.89 12.68
N ASP A 148 -6.15 28.21 13.44
CA ASP A 148 -6.12 29.37 14.33
C ASP A 148 -6.24 30.69 13.54
N ASP A 149 -5.60 30.80 12.37
CA ASP A 149 -5.74 31.95 11.47
C ASP A 149 -7.15 32.07 10.86
N LEU A 150 -7.73 30.94 10.42
CA LEU A 150 -9.12 30.89 9.95
C LEU A 150 -10.09 31.29 11.05
N LEU A 151 -9.93 30.76 12.26
CA LEU A 151 -10.75 31.08 13.41
C LEU A 151 -10.67 32.58 13.77
N LYS A 152 -9.46 33.14 13.71
CA LYS A 152 -9.26 34.58 13.91
C LYS A 152 -9.99 35.39 12.84
N LYS A 153 -9.82 35.04 11.56
CA LYS A 153 -10.50 35.72 10.44
C LYS A 153 -12.03 35.62 10.54
N THR A 154 -12.57 34.48 10.95
CA THR A 154 -14.03 34.34 11.14
C THR A 154 -14.53 35.20 12.29
N ASN A 155 -13.78 35.28 13.39
CA ASN A 155 -14.12 36.16 14.51
C ASN A 155 -14.02 37.63 14.10
N ASP A 156 -12.98 38.04 13.38
CA ASP A 156 -12.82 39.40 12.87
C ASP A 156 -13.94 39.77 11.89
N ALA A 157 -14.34 38.84 11.00
CA ALA A 157 -15.46 39.02 10.08
C ALA A 157 -16.80 39.13 10.81
N SER A 158 -17.03 38.31 11.86
CA SER A 158 -18.22 38.42 12.71
C SER A 158 -18.26 39.77 13.42
N LEU A 159 -17.14 40.20 14.02
CA LEU A 159 -17.04 41.49 14.69
C LEU A 159 -17.19 42.65 13.71
N GLN A 160 -16.73 42.53 12.46
CA GLN A 160 -16.97 43.51 11.42
C GLN A 160 -18.43 43.55 10.99
N GLY A 161 -19.08 42.39 10.82
CA GLY A 161 -20.52 42.32 10.54
C GLY A 161 -21.36 42.93 11.66
N ASP A 162 -21.03 42.64 12.92
CA ASP A 162 -21.67 43.23 14.09
C ASP A 162 -21.37 44.74 14.21
N ARG A 163 -20.14 45.16 13.87
CA ARG A 163 -19.80 46.58 13.81
C ARG A 163 -20.51 47.27 12.67
N GLU A 164 -20.71 46.66 11.52
CA GLU A 164 -21.42 47.28 10.40
C GLU A 164 -22.93 47.33 10.67
N SER A 165 -23.50 46.33 11.34
CA SER A 165 -24.90 46.35 11.79
C SER A 165 -25.12 47.38 12.92
N ASN A 166 -24.15 47.59 13.82
CA ASN A 166 -24.25 48.58 14.89
C ASN A 166 -23.75 49.99 14.48
N ALA A 167 -22.81 50.10 13.54
CA ALA A 167 -22.30 51.35 12.96
C ALA A 167 -23.18 51.86 11.80
N GLN A 168 -24.23 51.13 11.42
CA GLN A 168 -25.43 51.78 10.86
C GLN A 168 -26.10 52.75 11.86
N GLY A 169 -25.56 52.87 13.08
CA GLY A 169 -25.75 53.99 14.00
C GLY A 169 -24.67 55.08 13.96
N GLU A 170 -23.81 55.16 12.93
CA GLU A 170 -23.11 56.42 12.66
C GLU A 170 -24.17 57.50 12.48
N THR A 171 -23.98 58.64 13.13
CA THR A 171 -24.86 59.80 12.99
C THR A 171 -24.83 60.22 11.53
N ILE A 172 -25.77 59.71 10.73
CA ILE A 172 -26.01 60.15 9.37
C ILE A 172 -26.48 61.60 9.48
N LYS A 173 -25.54 62.54 9.47
CA LYS A 173 -25.87 63.94 9.23
C LYS A 173 -26.14 64.04 7.74
N VAL A 174 -27.42 64.08 7.40
CA VAL A 174 -27.91 64.34 6.06
C VAL A 174 -27.38 65.72 5.63
N ILE A 175 -26.33 65.75 4.80
CA ILE A 175 -25.80 67.00 4.21
C ILE A 175 -26.72 67.45 3.06
N ASP A 176 -27.21 66.49 2.28
CA ASP A 176 -28.24 66.69 1.27
C ASP A 176 -29.16 65.47 1.28
N ALA A 177 -30.44 65.69 1.55
CA ALA A 177 -31.42 64.61 1.61
C ALA A 177 -31.67 64.09 0.19
N ALA A 178 -31.98 62.79 0.07
CA ALA A 178 -32.44 62.25 -1.20
C ALA A 178 -33.71 63.00 -1.63
N ASN A 179 -33.57 63.92 -2.59
CA ASN A 179 -34.70 64.64 -3.14
C ASN A 179 -35.50 63.67 -4.01
N LEU A 180 -36.79 63.52 -3.70
CA LEU A 180 -37.68 62.82 -4.61
C LEU A 180 -37.65 63.55 -5.95
N PRO A 181 -37.47 62.82 -7.06
CA PRO A 181 -37.41 63.46 -8.36
C PRO A 181 -38.71 64.21 -8.60
N SER A 182 -38.61 65.51 -8.90
CA SER A 182 -39.77 66.39 -9.16
C SER A 182 -40.53 66.00 -10.43
N SER A 183 -39.94 65.14 -11.27
CA SER A 183 -40.55 64.59 -12.47
C SER A 183 -40.18 63.12 -12.66
N PRO A 184 -41.09 62.30 -13.22
CA PRO A 184 -40.82 60.90 -13.50
C PRO A 184 -39.70 60.76 -14.54
N VAL A 185 -38.63 60.06 -14.17
CA VAL A 185 -37.43 59.82 -15.00
C VAL A 185 -37.78 58.95 -16.23
N ALA A 186 -38.71 58.02 -16.07
CA ALA A 186 -39.25 57.20 -17.15
C ALA A 186 -40.68 56.72 -16.82
N PRO A 187 -41.51 56.42 -17.83
CA PRO A 187 -41.38 56.77 -19.25
C PRO A 187 -41.87 58.20 -19.54
N LYS A 188 -41.36 58.84 -20.61
CA LYS A 188 -41.78 60.17 -21.07
C LYS A 188 -43.21 60.14 -21.61
N ARG A 189 -44.20 60.22 -20.70
CA ARG A 189 -45.64 60.04 -21.00
C ARG A 189 -46.12 60.95 -22.13
N ALA A 190 -45.73 62.23 -22.13
CA ALA A 190 -46.12 63.19 -23.16
C ALA A 190 -45.63 62.82 -24.57
N MET A 191 -44.41 62.28 -24.68
CA MET A 191 -43.86 61.83 -25.95
C MET A 191 -44.63 60.61 -26.47
N LEU A 192 -44.93 59.65 -25.59
CA LEU A 192 -45.68 58.45 -25.95
C LEU A 192 -47.12 58.76 -26.34
N THR A 193 -47.79 59.68 -25.65
CA THR A 193 -49.14 60.10 -26.02
C THR A 193 -49.15 60.79 -27.37
N LEU A 194 -48.18 61.65 -27.65
CA LEU A 194 -48.06 62.33 -28.95
C LEU A 194 -47.76 61.35 -30.09
N LEU A 195 -46.85 60.40 -29.85
CA LEU A 195 -46.51 59.37 -30.83
C LEU A 195 -47.70 58.44 -31.11
N GLY A 196 -48.41 58.00 -30.06
CA GLY A 196 -49.61 57.17 -30.18
C GLY A 196 -50.75 57.91 -30.90
N ALA A 197 -50.97 59.18 -30.59
CA ALA A 197 -51.95 60.01 -31.30
C ALA A 197 -51.58 60.18 -32.78
N GLY A 198 -50.29 60.40 -33.09
CA GLY A 198 -49.80 60.51 -34.45
C GLY A 198 -50.00 59.23 -35.26
N ILE A 199 -49.57 58.09 -34.71
CA ILE A 199 -49.75 56.78 -35.37
C ILE A 199 -51.24 56.46 -35.54
N GLY A 200 -52.06 56.69 -34.51
CA GLY A 200 -53.50 56.45 -34.56
C GLY A 200 -54.20 57.29 -35.62
N LEU A 201 -53.82 58.57 -35.76
CA LEU A 201 -54.34 59.45 -36.81
C LEU A 201 -53.97 58.94 -38.19
N VAL A 202 -52.70 58.57 -38.42
CA VAL A 202 -52.24 58.04 -39.71
C VAL A 202 -53.00 56.76 -40.07
N ILE A 203 -53.15 55.81 -39.14
CA ILE A 203 -53.90 54.57 -39.37
C ILE A 203 -55.38 54.87 -39.62
N GLY A 204 -55.97 55.80 -38.87
CA GLY A 204 -57.36 56.21 -39.03
C GLY A 204 -57.64 56.83 -40.40
N LEU A 205 -56.79 57.76 -40.84
CA LEU A 205 -56.86 58.35 -42.18
C LEU A 205 -56.64 57.31 -43.26
N PHE A 206 -55.69 56.38 -43.07
CA PHE A 206 -55.47 55.29 -44.02
C PHE A 206 -56.69 54.39 -44.16
N LEU A 207 -57.31 53.96 -43.05
CA LEU A 207 -58.54 53.17 -43.06
C LEU A 207 -59.70 53.94 -43.70
N ALA A 208 -59.87 55.23 -43.36
CA ALA A 208 -60.88 56.07 -43.97
C ALA A 208 -60.66 56.18 -45.49
N ALA A 209 -59.43 56.41 -45.94
CA ALA A 209 -59.08 56.45 -47.34
C ALA A 209 -59.36 55.10 -48.03
N VAL A 210 -58.97 53.96 -47.45
CA VAL A 210 -59.25 52.62 -48.02
C VAL A 210 -60.75 52.36 -48.17
N ILE A 211 -61.57 52.82 -47.22
CA ILE A 211 -63.03 52.63 -47.27
C ILE A 211 -63.69 53.61 -48.24
N GLU A 212 -63.21 54.85 -48.30
CA GLU A 212 -63.86 55.94 -49.04
C GLU A 212 -63.35 56.10 -50.48
N LEU A 213 -62.07 55.79 -50.78
CA LEU A 213 -61.53 55.84 -52.16
C LEU A 213 -62.42 55.08 -53.14
N PRO A 214 -62.81 53.82 -52.87
CA PRO A 214 -63.66 53.05 -53.79
C PRO A 214 -65.06 53.65 -53.96
N ARG A 215 -65.53 54.45 -52.99
CA ARG A 215 -66.84 55.13 -53.05
C ARG A 215 -66.79 56.39 -53.90
N ILE A 216 -65.68 57.12 -53.90
CA ILE A 216 -65.47 58.32 -54.73
C ILE A 216 -65.59 57.98 -56.22
N PHE A 217 -65.15 56.79 -56.64
CA PHE A 217 -65.27 56.31 -58.01
C PHE A 217 -66.64 55.70 -58.37
N ARG A 218 -67.65 55.83 -57.50
CA ARG A 218 -69.02 55.37 -57.74
C ARG A 218 -69.99 56.54 -57.73
N ILE A 219 -70.90 56.56 -58.71
CA ILE A 219 -72.02 57.51 -58.73
C ILE A 219 -73.05 57.04 -57.69
N GLN A 220 -73.21 57.77 -56.59
CA GLN A 220 -74.14 57.40 -55.52
C GLN A 220 -75.27 58.42 -55.37
N ASN A 221 -74.98 59.69 -55.61
CA ASN A 221 -75.94 60.77 -55.47
C ASN A 221 -76.28 61.43 -56.81
N ILE A 222 -77.39 62.18 -56.80
CA ILE A 222 -77.86 62.99 -57.94
C ILE A 222 -76.80 64.01 -58.34
N GLU A 223 -76.12 64.60 -57.36
CA GLU A 223 -75.01 65.54 -57.57
C GLU A 223 -73.82 64.88 -58.29
N ASP A 224 -73.45 63.65 -57.89
CA ASP A 224 -72.37 62.90 -58.53
C ASP A 224 -72.72 62.62 -60.00
N ALA A 225 -73.95 62.20 -60.28
CA ALA A 225 -74.40 61.92 -61.64
C ALA A 225 -74.31 63.18 -62.52
N LYS A 226 -74.77 64.33 -62.01
CA LYS A 226 -74.66 65.61 -62.71
C LYS A 226 -73.21 66.02 -62.95
N HIS A 227 -72.34 65.85 -61.95
CA HIS A 227 -70.94 66.27 -62.03
C HIS A 227 -70.12 65.41 -63.00
N TYR A 228 -70.27 64.08 -62.94
CA TYR A 228 -69.49 63.16 -63.79
C TYR A 228 -70.02 63.05 -65.23
N THR A 229 -71.34 63.19 -65.46
CA THR A 229 -71.92 63.08 -66.81
C THR A 229 -72.04 64.42 -67.54
N GLY A 230 -72.00 65.55 -66.80
CA GLY A 230 -72.18 66.89 -67.37
C GLY A 230 -73.60 67.20 -67.84
N LEU A 231 -74.57 66.30 -67.62
CA LEU A 231 -75.94 66.42 -68.07
C LEU A 231 -76.90 66.83 -66.92
N PRO A 232 -77.98 67.58 -67.20
CA PRO A 232 -79.00 67.86 -66.20
C PRO A 232 -79.75 66.59 -65.84
N VAL A 233 -79.88 66.30 -64.54
CA VAL A 233 -80.68 65.16 -64.06
C VAL A 233 -82.16 65.49 -64.22
N LEU A 234 -82.86 64.76 -65.09
CA LEU A 234 -84.27 65.02 -65.44
C LEU A 234 -85.26 64.54 -64.37
N ALA A 235 -84.96 63.42 -63.71
CA ALA A 235 -85.77 62.86 -62.63
C ALA A 235 -84.90 61.99 -61.71
N SER A 236 -85.26 61.93 -60.43
CA SER A 236 -84.66 61.00 -59.47
C SER A 236 -85.76 60.14 -58.87
N VAL A 237 -85.58 58.82 -58.90
CA VAL A 237 -86.50 57.88 -58.26
C VAL A 237 -85.95 57.57 -56.87
N PRO A 238 -86.62 58.03 -55.78
CA PRO A 238 -86.18 57.68 -54.44
C PRO A 238 -86.34 56.17 -54.25
N PRO A 239 -85.41 55.50 -53.56
CA PRO A 239 -85.57 54.09 -53.23
C PRO A 239 -86.84 53.91 -52.37
N LEU A 240 -87.78 53.09 -52.84
CA LEU A 240 -88.98 52.73 -52.09
C LEU A 240 -88.64 51.63 -51.09
N LEU A 241 -88.02 52.01 -49.97
CA LEU A 241 -87.68 51.04 -48.93
C LEU A 241 -88.92 50.56 -48.18
N SER A 242 -89.06 49.24 -48.04
CA SER A 242 -90.07 48.63 -47.16
C SER A 242 -89.84 49.01 -45.69
N HIS A 243 -90.87 48.91 -44.85
CA HIS A 243 -90.76 49.18 -43.41
C HIS A 243 -89.68 48.30 -42.75
N ASP A 244 -89.57 47.04 -43.19
CA ASP A 244 -88.56 46.10 -42.71
C ASP A 244 -87.14 46.48 -43.15
N GLU A 245 -86.97 46.95 -44.39
CA GLU A 245 -85.66 47.38 -44.90
C GLU A 245 -85.17 48.65 -44.20
N LYS A 246 -86.07 49.60 -43.92
CA LYS A 246 -85.73 50.81 -43.14
C LYS A 246 -85.30 50.46 -41.72
N ALA A 247 -85.99 49.51 -41.07
CA ALA A 247 -85.62 49.03 -39.75
C ALA A 247 -84.27 48.29 -39.80
N TRP A 248 -84.05 47.45 -40.82
CA TRP A 248 -82.80 46.73 -41.04
C TRP A 248 -81.61 47.67 -41.25
N GLN A 249 -81.73 48.69 -42.12
CA GLN A 249 -80.66 49.67 -42.34
C GLN A 249 -80.30 50.44 -41.06
N LYS A 250 -81.30 50.85 -40.28
CA LYS A 250 -81.06 51.49 -38.97
C LYS A 250 -80.33 50.53 -38.04
N ARG A 251 -80.76 49.27 -37.93
CA ARG A 251 -80.10 48.24 -37.10
C ARG A 251 -78.67 47.99 -37.56
N VAL A 252 -78.42 47.78 -38.85
CA VAL A 252 -77.08 47.54 -39.40
C VAL A 252 -76.17 48.75 -39.17
N ARG A 253 -76.67 49.98 -39.32
CA ARG A 253 -75.89 51.19 -39.00
C ARG A 253 -75.52 51.24 -37.52
N TRP A 254 -76.49 51.00 -36.62
CA TRP A 254 -76.24 50.95 -35.18
C TRP A 254 -75.28 49.81 -34.81
N LEU A 255 -75.42 48.62 -35.41
CA LEU A 255 -74.50 47.50 -35.20
C LEU A 255 -73.08 47.83 -35.64
N LYS A 256 -72.88 48.52 -36.77
CA LYS A 256 -71.56 48.98 -37.22
C LYS A 256 -70.94 49.97 -36.23
N VAL A 257 -71.73 50.93 -35.73
CA VAL A 257 -71.29 51.88 -34.70
C VAL A 257 -70.91 51.14 -33.41
N MET A 258 -71.77 50.23 -32.93
CA MET A 258 -71.52 49.44 -31.73
C MET A 258 -70.29 48.54 -31.87
N ALA A 259 -70.11 47.89 -33.02
CA ALA A 259 -68.94 47.07 -33.32
C ALA A 259 -67.65 47.91 -33.34
N GLY A 260 -67.69 49.11 -33.94
CA GLY A 260 -66.57 50.04 -33.92
C GLY A 260 -66.19 50.49 -32.50
N VAL A 261 -67.19 50.81 -31.66
CA VAL A 261 -66.98 51.19 -30.26
C VAL A 261 -66.42 50.02 -29.44
N ALA A 262 -66.97 48.82 -29.61
CA ALA A 262 -66.47 47.62 -28.93
C ALA A 262 -65.03 47.31 -29.31
N PHE A 263 -64.67 47.46 -30.59
CA PHE A 263 -63.29 47.29 -31.07
C PHE A 263 -62.35 48.33 -30.46
N ALA A 264 -62.74 49.61 -30.44
CA ALA A 264 -61.95 50.69 -29.84
C ALA A 264 -61.73 50.49 -28.33
N ILE A 265 -62.72 49.98 -27.60
CA ILE A 265 -62.57 49.68 -26.17
C ILE A 265 -61.69 48.45 -25.96
N GLY A 266 -61.86 47.39 -26.77
CA GLY A 266 -61.13 46.14 -26.63
C GLY A 266 -59.66 46.21 -27.03
N ILE A 267 -59.28 47.10 -27.94
CA ILE A 267 -57.88 47.21 -28.39
C ILE A 267 -56.96 47.86 -27.34
N ILE A 268 -57.51 48.73 -26.48
CA ILE A 268 -56.76 49.41 -25.42
C ILE A 268 -56.13 48.42 -24.41
N PRO A 269 -56.88 47.50 -23.77
CA PRO A 269 -56.29 46.53 -22.85
C PRO A 269 -55.36 45.53 -23.54
N LEU A 270 -55.63 45.18 -24.81
CA LEU A 270 -54.78 44.26 -25.57
C LEU A 270 -53.41 44.87 -25.86
N ILE A 271 -53.36 46.15 -26.24
CA ILE A 271 -52.11 46.92 -26.38
C ILE A 271 -51.39 47.01 -25.03
N ALA A 272 -52.11 47.31 -23.94
CA ALA A 272 -51.51 47.39 -22.61
C ALA A 272 -50.88 46.06 -22.17
N MET A 273 -51.56 44.93 -22.40
CA MET A 273 -51.06 43.59 -22.11
C MET A 273 -49.82 43.25 -22.96
N ALA A 274 -49.83 43.58 -24.25
CA ALA A 274 -48.68 43.36 -25.14
C ALA A 274 -47.44 44.18 -24.71
N LEU A 275 -47.65 45.43 -24.29
CA LEU A 275 -46.58 46.28 -23.77
C LEU A 275 -45.98 45.75 -22.44
N GLN A 276 -46.80 45.15 -21.58
CA GLN A 276 -46.33 44.50 -20.36
C GLN A 276 -45.54 43.22 -20.64
N ALA A 277 -46.05 42.36 -21.54
CA ALA A 277 -45.41 41.09 -21.88
C ALA A 277 -44.03 41.27 -22.54
N THR A 278 -43.87 42.32 -23.34
CA THR A 278 -42.63 42.57 -24.09
C THR A 278 -41.54 43.28 -23.29
N ARG A 279 -41.83 43.73 -22.04
CA ARG A 279 -40.91 44.47 -21.16
C ARG A 279 -40.10 45.56 -21.87
N ILE A 280 -40.67 46.20 -22.90
CA ILE A 280 -39.98 47.19 -23.74
C ILE A 280 -39.47 48.37 -22.90
N PHE A 281 -40.17 48.69 -21.81
CA PHE A 281 -39.78 49.76 -20.90
C PHE A 281 -38.52 49.47 -20.08
N GLU A 282 -38.21 48.19 -19.78
CA GLU A 282 -36.93 47.83 -19.14
C GLU A 282 -35.77 47.95 -20.14
N ARG A 283 -36.03 47.66 -21.42
CA ARG A 283 -35.01 47.69 -22.49
C ARG A 283 -34.61 49.08 -22.98
N MET A 284 -35.47 50.10 -22.78
CA MET A 284 -35.17 51.48 -23.18
C MET A 284 -34.60 52.35 -22.05
N VAL A 285 -34.49 51.82 -20.83
CA VAL A 285 -33.95 52.54 -19.65
C VAL A 285 -32.56 52.04 -19.24
N SER A 286 -32.02 51.02 -19.92
CA SER A 286 -30.59 50.68 -19.92
C SER A 286 -29.88 51.34 -21.10
#